data_AF-A0A252B349-F1
#
_entry.id   AF-A0A252B349-F1
#
_cell.length_a   1.000
_cell.length_b   1.000
_cell.length_c   1.000
_cell.angle_alpha   90.00
_cell.angle_beta   90.00
_cell.angle_gamma   90.00
#
_symmetry.space_group_name_H-M   'P 1'
#
loop_
_entity.id
_entity.type
_entity.pdbx_description
1 polymer ?
#
loop_
_entity_poly.entity_id
_entity_poly.type
_entity_poly.pdbx_seq_one_letter_code
_entity_poly.pdbx_strand_id
1 'polypeptide(L)'
;MSGSASLSTDPLTDAEKTDIRRFMGYPAIGSQISGRSSWRFFTEYGQNEWRMDNLAPPELQQVRLYLQQIYPLETAILSATDNLDTDQAAVWHHNRQEVQDRMGLFNRWRLQLCQFMGTPPGPGLQVPNNRIII
;
A
#
# COMPACT_ATOMS: atom_id res chain seq x y z
N MET A 1 -13.72 11.39 -2.71
CA MET A 1 -13.65 12.17 -3.96
C MET A 1 -13.85 11.21 -5.13
N SER A 2 -15.10 10.98 -5.55
CA SER A 2 -15.39 10.32 -6.83
C SER A 2 -15.48 11.46 -7.84
N GLY A 3 -14.34 11.76 -8.45
CA GLY A 3 -14.22 12.75 -9.51
C GLY A 3 -13.42 12.10 -10.61
N SER A 4 -13.99 12.06 -11.81
CA SER A 4 -13.37 11.62 -13.06
C SER A 4 -12.27 12.60 -13.49
N ALA A 5 -11.28 12.83 -12.63
CA ALA A 5 -9.99 13.31 -13.06
C ALA A 5 -9.41 12.22 -13.95
N SER A 6 -9.27 12.49 -15.24
CA SER A 6 -8.67 11.56 -16.19
C SER A 6 -7.18 11.48 -15.88
N LEU A 7 -6.81 10.58 -14.97
CA LEU A 7 -5.43 10.21 -14.72
C LEU A 7 -4.83 9.64 -16.01
N SER A 8 -3.50 9.63 -16.12
CA SER A 8 -2.87 9.08 -17.32
C SER A 8 -3.34 7.64 -17.56
N THR A 9 -3.42 7.25 -18.83
CA THR A 9 -3.64 5.88 -19.29
C THR A 9 -2.37 5.26 -19.88
N ASP A 10 -1.23 5.95 -19.76
CA ASP A 10 0.05 5.42 -20.19
C ASP A 10 0.47 4.24 -19.30
N PRO A 11 1.29 3.31 -19.80
CA PRO A 11 1.84 2.22 -18.99
C PRO A 11 2.43 2.72 -17.67
N LEU A 12 2.32 1.90 -16.62
CA LEU A 12 2.85 2.25 -15.30
C LEU A 12 4.37 2.43 -15.36
N THR A 13 4.85 3.50 -14.73
CA THR A 13 6.29 3.74 -14.54
C THR A 13 6.89 2.74 -13.56
N ASP A 14 8.21 2.56 -13.58
CA ASP A 14 8.89 1.69 -12.62
C ASP A 14 8.69 2.15 -11.16
N ALA A 15 8.55 3.46 -10.95
CA ALA A 15 8.22 4.03 -9.64
C ALA A 15 6.82 3.62 -9.19
N GLU A 16 5.80 3.77 -10.04
CA GLU A 16 4.43 3.35 -9.75
C GLU A 16 4.35 1.85 -9.46
N LYS A 17 5.02 1.01 -10.26
CA LYS A 17 5.09 -0.44 -10.02
C LYS A 17 5.73 -0.76 -8.67
N THR A 18 6.75 0.00 -8.28
CA THR A 18 7.42 -0.16 -6.98
C THR A 18 6.49 0.18 -5.82
N ASP A 19 5.74 1.29 -5.94
CA ASP A 19 4.76 1.68 -4.93
C ASP A 19 3.60 0.69 -4.83
N ILE A 20 3.08 0.18 -5.95
CA ILE A 20 2.04 -0.84 -5.96
C ILE A 20 2.48 -2.07 -5.17
N ARG A 21 3.68 -2.60 -5.44
CA ARG A 21 4.22 -3.75 -4.70
C ARG A 21 4.28 -3.47 -3.19
N ARG A 22 4.89 -2.34 -2.83
CA ARG A 22 5.09 -1.92 -1.44
C ARG A 22 3.74 -1.79 -0.71
N PHE A 23 2.77 -1.12 -1.33
CA PHE A 23 1.44 -0.97 -0.78
C PHE A 23 0.66 -2.28 -0.71
N MET A 24 0.86 -3.19 -1.66
CA MET A 24 0.29 -4.54 -1.58
C MET A 24 1.04 -5.48 -0.61
N GLY A 25 2.09 -5.02 0.05
CA GLY A 25 2.85 -5.80 1.04
C GLY A 25 3.88 -6.75 0.43
N TYR A 26 4.22 -6.56 -0.84
CA TYR A 26 5.27 -7.29 -1.52
C TYR A 26 6.64 -6.62 -1.30
N PRO A 27 7.70 -7.40 -0.98
CA PRO A 27 9.07 -6.93 -0.84
C PRO A 27 9.62 -6.35 -2.13
N ALA A 28 10.68 -5.56 -1.98
CA ALA A 28 11.45 -5.04 -3.10
C ALA A 28 12.00 -6.17 -3.98
N ILE A 29 12.00 -5.93 -5.28
CA ILE A 29 12.44 -6.89 -6.28
C ILE A 29 13.96 -6.85 -6.53
N GLY A 30 14.57 -5.66 -6.39
CA GLY A 30 16.00 -5.43 -6.69
C GLY A 30 16.31 -5.30 -8.19
N SER A 31 17.54 -4.86 -8.51
CA SER A 31 18.06 -4.81 -9.88
C SER A 31 18.42 -6.22 -10.38
N GLN A 32 18.04 -6.58 -11.60
CA GLN A 32 18.31 -7.92 -12.13
C GLN A 32 19.78 -8.04 -12.55
N ILE A 33 20.51 -8.98 -11.94
CA ILE A 33 21.18 -10.15 -12.54
C ILE A 33 21.92 -10.84 -11.37
N SER A 34 21.57 -12.10 -11.11
CA SER A 34 22.16 -13.03 -10.13
C SER A 34 21.40 -13.23 -8.81
N GLY A 35 21.33 -14.51 -8.40
CA GLY A 35 20.62 -15.00 -7.22
C GLY A 35 19.21 -15.49 -7.52
N ARG A 36 19.02 -16.82 -7.56
CA ARG A 36 17.69 -17.48 -7.54
C ARG A 36 16.95 -17.30 -6.19
N SER A 37 17.31 -16.28 -5.43
CA SER A 37 16.79 -15.92 -4.11
C SER A 37 15.74 -14.81 -4.18
N SER A 38 15.39 -14.32 -5.38
CA SER A 38 14.38 -13.28 -5.57
C SER A 38 12.96 -13.86 -5.47
N TRP A 39 12.08 -13.17 -4.73
CA TRP A 39 10.67 -13.52 -4.51
C TRP A 39 9.83 -13.68 -5.81
N ARG A 40 10.38 -13.33 -6.97
CA ARG A 40 9.79 -13.50 -8.30
C ARG A 40 9.39 -14.95 -8.67
N PHE A 41 9.91 -15.95 -7.95
CA PHE A 41 9.52 -17.36 -8.17
C PHE A 41 8.27 -17.79 -7.40
N PHE A 42 7.70 -16.93 -6.55
CA PHE A 42 6.39 -17.14 -5.99
C PHE A 42 5.33 -16.78 -7.04
N THR A 43 4.41 -17.71 -7.29
CA THR A 43 3.36 -17.60 -8.32
C THR A 43 2.59 -16.28 -8.23
N GLU A 44 2.37 -15.81 -7.00
CA GLU A 44 1.65 -14.57 -6.68
C GLU A 44 2.39 -13.31 -7.17
N TYR A 45 3.72 -13.30 -7.12
CA TYR A 45 4.52 -12.15 -7.59
C TYR A 45 4.54 -12.10 -9.11
N GLY A 46 4.73 -13.25 -9.76
CA GLY A 46 4.66 -13.34 -11.22
C GLY A 46 3.30 -12.88 -11.75
N GLN A 47 2.22 -13.26 -11.08
CA GLN A 47 0.87 -12.81 -11.41
C GLN A 47 0.71 -11.30 -11.25
N ASN A 48 1.23 -10.71 -10.17
CA ASN A 48 1.13 -9.26 -9.95
C ASN A 48 1.90 -8.44 -11.00
N GLU A 49 3.13 -8.86 -11.34
CA GLU A 49 3.94 -8.22 -12.39
C GLU A 49 3.22 -8.26 -13.73
N TRP A 50 2.75 -9.45 -14.13
CA TRP A 50 2.02 -9.61 -15.38
C TRP A 50 0.78 -8.72 -15.40
N ARG A 51 0.03 -8.63 -14.30
CA ARG A 51 -1.15 -7.75 -14.22
C ARG A 51 -0.79 -6.29 -14.41
N MET A 52 0.23 -5.78 -13.71
CA MET A 52 0.66 -4.37 -13.83
C MET A 52 1.06 -4.01 -15.27
N ASP A 53 1.57 -4.97 -16.04
CA ASP A 53 1.94 -4.78 -17.45
C ASP A 53 0.75 -4.91 -18.43
N ASN A 54 -0.39 -5.44 -17.98
CA ASN A 54 -1.54 -5.79 -18.84
C ASN A 54 -2.86 -5.13 -18.42
N LEU A 55 -2.82 -4.06 -17.61
CA LEU A 55 -4.01 -3.30 -17.23
C LEU A 55 -4.64 -2.58 -18.43
N ALA A 56 -5.97 -2.59 -18.50
CA ALA A 56 -6.71 -1.76 -19.45
C ALA A 56 -6.60 -0.26 -19.11
N PRO A 57 -6.80 0.65 -20.07
CA PRO A 57 -6.70 2.09 -19.82
C PRO A 57 -7.53 2.61 -18.63
N PRO A 58 -8.80 2.19 -18.42
CA PRO A 58 -9.56 2.60 -17.23
C PRO A 58 -9.00 2.03 -15.92
N GLU A 59 -8.39 0.84 -15.96
CA GLU A 59 -7.79 0.21 -14.80
C GLU A 59 -6.49 0.92 -14.39
N LEU A 60 -5.69 1.38 -15.36
CA LEU A 60 -4.52 2.22 -15.10
C LEU A 60 -4.91 3.51 -14.35
N GLN A 61 -6.01 4.14 -14.76
CA GLN A 61 -6.54 5.31 -14.05
C GLN A 61 -6.98 4.95 -12.63
N GLN A 62 -7.68 3.83 -12.47
CA GLN A 62 -8.15 3.39 -11.17
C GLN A 62 -7.00 3.04 -10.21
N VAL A 63 -5.93 2.40 -10.68
CA VAL A 63 -4.73 2.15 -9.87
C VAL A 63 -4.08 3.46 -9.44
N ARG A 64 -3.94 4.43 -10.36
CA ARG A 64 -3.40 5.75 -10.03
C ARG A 64 -4.27 6.49 -9.01
N LEU A 65 -5.59 6.32 -9.06
CA LEU A 65 -6.50 6.83 -8.04
C LEU A 65 -6.20 6.20 -6.67
N TYR A 66 -6.03 4.87 -6.60
CA TYR A 66 -5.63 4.20 -5.36
C TYR A 66 -4.31 4.76 -4.83
N LEU A 67 -3.29 4.93 -5.67
CA LEU A 67 -2.01 5.52 -5.26
C LEU A 67 -2.20 6.92 -4.69
N GLN A 68 -2.95 7.78 -5.38
CA GLN A 68 -3.28 9.14 -4.90
C GLN A 68 -4.02 9.17 -3.56
N GLN A 69 -4.84 8.17 -3.24
CA GLN A 69 -5.49 8.07 -1.92
C GLN A 69 -4.56 7.50 -0.85
N ILE A 70 -3.67 6.57 -1.21
CA ILE A 70 -2.79 5.89 -0.25
C ILE A 70 -1.61 6.79 0.18
N TYR A 71 -1.01 7.56 -0.73
CA TYR A 71 0.11 8.47 -0.40
C TYR A 71 -0.18 9.42 0.77
N PRO A 72 -1.28 10.19 0.80
CA PRO A 72 -1.55 11.10 1.92
C PRO A 72 -1.84 10.34 3.22
N LEU A 73 -2.39 9.13 3.17
CA LEU A 73 -2.62 8.31 4.37
C LEU A 73 -1.31 7.84 4.99
N GLU A 74 -0.33 7.46 4.16
CA GLU A 74 1.03 7.12 4.61
C GLU A 74 1.71 8.31 5.28
N THR A 75 1.72 9.47 4.62
CA THR A 75 2.31 10.69 5.18
C THR A 75 1.62 11.10 6.48
N ALA A 76 0.30 10.95 6.58
CA ALA A 76 -0.47 11.31 7.76
C ALA A 76 -0.16 10.43 8.98
N ILE A 77 0.27 9.18 8.77
CA ILE A 77 0.76 8.32 9.87
C ILE A 77 2.07 8.87 10.41
N LEU A 78 3.01 9.22 9.53
CA LEU A 78 4.31 9.76 9.94
C LEU A 78 4.17 11.09 10.70
N SER A 79 3.28 11.98 10.25
CA SER A 79 3.02 13.24 10.97
C SER A 79 2.33 13.05 12.33
N ALA A 80 1.65 11.92 12.55
CA ALA A 80 1.04 11.65 13.85
C ALA A 80 2.09 11.27 14.92
N THR A 81 3.32 10.92 14.50
CA THR A 81 4.45 10.65 15.40
C THR A 81 4.81 11.87 16.25
N ASP A 82 4.69 13.07 15.69
CA ASP A 82 5.03 14.34 16.38
C ASP A 82 4.19 14.57 17.65
N ASN A 83 3.04 13.90 17.77
CA ASN A 83 2.11 14.03 18.89
C ASN A 83 2.11 12.82 19.84
N LEU A 84 2.96 11.81 19.63
CA LEU A 84 2.99 10.59 20.46
C LEU A 84 3.38 10.86 21.93
N ASP A 85 4.16 11.92 22.19
CA ASP A 85 4.68 12.25 23.52
C ASP A 85 3.85 13.31 24.28
N THR A 86 2.79 13.86 23.67
CA THR A 86 2.00 14.97 24.27
C THR A 86 0.63 14.49 24.73
N ASP A 87 0.56 13.97 25.96
CA ASP A 87 -0.69 13.41 26.51
C ASP A 87 -1.69 14.48 27.01
N GLN A 88 -1.24 15.74 27.18
CA GLN A 88 -2.10 16.89 27.48
C GLN A 88 -1.47 18.23 27.07
N ALA A 89 -2.16 18.97 26.19
CA ALA A 89 -1.98 20.40 26.01
C ALA A 89 -3.36 21.08 25.96
N ALA A 90 -3.79 21.63 27.11
CA ALA A 90 -5.03 22.40 27.29
C ALA A 90 -6.35 21.67 26.98
N VAL A 91 -7.49 22.38 27.09
CA VAL A 91 -8.90 21.94 27.10
C VAL A 91 -9.36 21.13 25.85
N TRP A 92 -8.47 20.87 24.89
CA TRP A 92 -8.74 20.03 23.73
C TRP A 92 -8.47 18.55 24.02
N HIS A 93 -9.50 17.71 23.86
CA HIS A 93 -9.37 16.26 23.94
C HIS A 93 -8.71 15.74 22.65
N HIS A 94 -7.47 15.26 22.75
CA HIS A 94 -6.80 14.54 21.67
C HIS A 94 -7.40 13.14 21.50
N ASN A 95 -7.53 12.65 20.25
CA ASN A 95 -7.94 11.28 19.98
C ASN A 95 -6.76 10.34 20.26
N ARG A 96 -6.74 9.70 21.44
CA ARG A 96 -5.72 8.72 21.82
C ARG A 96 -5.58 7.55 20.83
N GLN A 97 -6.63 7.29 20.05
CA GLN A 97 -6.65 6.24 19.03
C GLN A 97 -6.27 6.73 17.64
N GLU A 98 -5.88 8.00 17.45
CA GLU A 98 -5.66 8.61 16.15
C GLU A 98 -4.67 7.82 15.27
N VAL A 99 -3.53 7.41 15.83
CA VAL A 99 -2.53 6.62 15.10
C VAL A 99 -3.10 5.26 14.67
N GLN A 100 -3.84 4.60 15.56
CA GLN A 100 -4.48 3.32 15.28
C GLN A 100 -5.55 3.46 14.18
N ASP A 101 -6.38 4.50 14.25
CA ASP A 101 -7.42 4.78 13.26
C ASP A 101 -6.82 5.08 11.88
N ARG A 102 -5.73 5.87 11.84
CA ARG A 102 -4.98 6.18 10.61
C ARG A 102 -4.33 4.93 10.02
N MET A 103 -3.69 4.10 10.84
CA MET A 103 -3.14 2.80 10.42
C MET A 103 -4.22 1.86 9.88
N GLY A 104 -5.38 1.82 10.54
CA GLY A 104 -6.54 1.04 10.09
C GLY A 104 -7.06 1.50 8.72
N LEU A 105 -7.20 2.82 8.53
CA LEU A 105 -7.62 3.39 7.25
C LEU A 105 -6.60 3.13 6.13
N PHE A 106 -5.31 3.32 6.41
CA PHE A 106 -4.21 3.03 5.48
C PHE A 106 -4.22 1.56 5.04
N ASN A 107 -4.29 0.62 5.99
CA ASN A 107 -4.34 -0.81 5.68
C ASN A 107 -5.61 -1.19 4.90
N ARG A 108 -6.76 -0.55 5.18
CA ARG A 108 -7.99 -0.79 4.42
C ARG A 108 -7.82 -0.44 2.94
N TRP A 109 -7.27 0.73 2.62
CA TRP A 109 -7.05 1.15 1.23
C TRP A 109 -6.03 0.26 0.51
N ARG A 110 -4.98 -0.17 1.20
CA ARG A 110 -4.01 -1.15 0.67
C ARG A 110 -4.66 -2.50 0.35
N LEU A 111 -5.53 -3.00 1.22
CA LEU A 111 -6.26 -4.25 0.97
C LEU A 111 -7.27 -4.09 -0.19
N GLN A 112 -7.90 -2.93 -0.33
CA GLN A 112 -8.77 -2.65 -1.48
C GLN A 112 -7.98 -2.61 -2.80
N LEU A 113 -6.74 -2.08 -2.80
CA LEU A 113 -5.85 -2.17 -3.94
C LEU A 113 -5.54 -3.64 -4.29
N CYS A 114 -5.24 -4.50 -3.29
CA CYS A 114 -5.04 -5.93 -3.53
C CYS A 114 -6.28 -6.58 -4.18
N GLN A 115 -7.47 -6.27 -3.66
CA GLN A 115 -8.74 -6.77 -4.21
C GLN A 115 -8.96 -6.31 -5.65
N PHE A 116 -8.69 -5.05 -5.95
CA PHE A 116 -8.81 -4.50 -7.31
C PHE A 116 -7.83 -5.17 -8.28
N MET A 117 -6.57 -5.33 -7.85
CA MET A 117 -5.56 -6.05 -8.63
C MET A 117 -5.87 -7.54 -8.76
N GLY A 118 -6.79 -8.10 -7.96
CA GLY A 118 -7.11 -9.53 -8.01
C GLY A 118 -5.92 -10.42 -7.64
N THR A 119 -5.06 -9.93 -6.74
CA THR A 119 -3.88 -10.61 -6.22
C THR A 119 -3.98 -10.62 -4.69
N PRO A 120 -3.71 -11.74 -4.00
CA PRO A 120 -3.74 -11.77 -2.54
C PRO A 120 -2.77 -10.74 -1.92
N PRO A 121 -3.01 -10.30 -0.66
CA PRO A 121 -2.07 -9.45 0.05
C PRO A 121 -0.71 -10.14 0.25
N GLY A 122 0.36 -9.41 0.02
CA GLY A 122 1.72 -9.88 0.27
C GLY A 122 2.01 -10.09 1.76
N PRO A 123 3.15 -10.71 2.10
CA PRO A 123 3.52 -11.05 3.48
C PRO A 123 3.60 -9.82 4.40
N GLY A 124 3.95 -8.64 3.89
CA GLY A 124 4.01 -7.41 4.68
C GLY A 124 2.64 -6.82 5.06
N LEU A 125 1.53 -7.37 4.53
CA LEU A 125 0.16 -7.02 4.92
C LEU A 125 -0.52 -8.10 5.76
N GLN A 126 0.11 -9.27 5.91
CA GLN A 126 -0.41 -10.29 6.80
C GLN A 126 -0.21 -9.78 8.23
N VAL A 127 -1.32 -9.55 8.93
CA VAL A 127 -1.27 -9.23 10.35
C VAL A 127 -0.54 -10.40 11.02
N PRO A 128 0.55 -10.16 11.76
CA PRO A 128 1.12 -11.24 12.55
C PRO A 128 0.02 -11.66 13.52
N ASN A 129 -0.47 -12.89 13.37
CA ASN A 129 -1.09 -13.58 14.48
C ASN A 129 0.04 -13.83 15.49
N ASN A 130 0.45 -12.78 16.21
CA ASN A 130 1.40 -12.81 17.31
C ASN A 130 0.71 -13.46 18.53
N ARG A 131 0.18 -14.66 18.32
CA ARG A 131 -0.17 -15.55 19.40
C ARG A 131 1.16 -16.12 19.89
N ILE A 132 1.76 -15.44 20.86
CA ILE A 132 2.83 -16.04 21.67
C ILE A 132 2.18 -17.26 22.33
N ILE A 133 2.49 -18.44 21.82
CA ILE A 133 2.19 -19.69 22.52
C ILE A 133 3.35 -19.87 23.50
N ILE A 134 3.11 -19.45 24.74
CA ILE A 134 3.93 -19.80 25.90
C ILE A 134 3.48 -21.15 26.43
#